data_AF-A0A6M1ZJ10-F1
#
_entry.id   AF-A0A6M1ZJ10-F1
#
_cell.length_a   1.000
_cell.length_b   1.000
_cell.length_c   1.000
_cell.angle_alpha   90.00
_cell.angle_beta   90.00
_cell.angle_gamma   90.00
#
_symmetry.space_group_name_H-M   'P 1'
#
loop_
_entity.id
_entity.type
_entity.pdbx_description
1 polymer ?
#
loop_
_entity_poly.entity_id
_entity_poly.type
_entity_poly.pdbx_seq_one_letter_code
_entity_poly.pdbx_strand_id
1 'polypeptide(L)'
;MSAISSPQSIEKTHQLQQTGPIKEFTTLLDSLIGAVYNKAEFQKLKSLYNSLPPDLKTKFITHKSKDNNTILHFAALVKDSGFIHESLSQLPQFERKKCILSSNGYVTPFNIATSSYQDKRDIGNAMLRTLSPYEISEIESSPKNYGWNLDDVNSGVYDYAPPLLECPKEYKC
;
A
#
# COMPACT_ATOMS: atom_id res chain seq x y z
N MET A 1 -28.59 39.53 -44.30
CA MET A 1 -28.44 38.09 -44.01
C MET A 1 -27.02 37.73 -44.40
N SER A 2 -26.09 37.33 -43.54
CA SER A 2 -26.14 37.00 -42.12
C SER A 2 -24.72 37.18 -41.56
N ALA A 3 -24.62 37.73 -40.37
CA ALA A 3 -23.41 37.68 -39.56
C ALA A 3 -23.21 36.24 -39.07
N ILE A 4 -22.01 35.69 -39.23
CA ILE A 4 -21.62 34.45 -38.55
C ILE A 4 -20.44 34.82 -37.65
N SER A 5 -20.81 35.09 -36.40
CA SER A 5 -19.90 35.29 -35.28
C SER A 5 -19.31 33.92 -34.91
N SER A 6 -17.98 33.79 -34.95
CA SER A 6 -17.27 32.61 -34.44
C SER A 6 -17.35 32.58 -32.92
N PRO A 7 -17.85 31.51 -32.27
CA PRO A 7 -17.68 31.35 -30.84
C PRO A 7 -16.32 30.70 -30.57
N GLN A 8 -15.38 31.51 -30.08
CA GLN A 8 -14.26 31.03 -29.27
C GLN A 8 -14.85 30.24 -28.09
N SER A 9 -14.87 28.90 -28.20
CA SER A 9 -15.26 28.03 -27.11
C SER A 9 -14.04 27.78 -26.23
N ILE A 10 -14.15 28.36 -25.06
CA ILE A 10 -13.17 28.40 -23.98
C ILE A 10 -13.08 26.99 -23.38
N GLU A 11 -12.12 26.18 -23.82
CA GLU A 11 -11.62 25.06 -23.00
C GLU A 11 -10.72 25.62 -21.90
N LYS A 12 -11.37 26.25 -20.90
CA LYS A 12 -10.74 26.43 -19.59
C LYS A 12 -10.81 25.08 -18.91
N THR A 13 -9.70 24.35 -18.94
CA THR A 13 -9.34 23.33 -17.95
C THR A 13 -9.79 23.78 -16.57
N HIS A 14 -10.86 23.17 -16.07
CA HIS A 14 -11.22 23.22 -14.66
C HIS A 14 -10.10 22.53 -13.89
N GLN A 15 -9.08 23.30 -13.51
CA GLN A 15 -8.32 22.97 -12.31
C GLN A 15 -9.31 23.05 -11.16
N LEU A 16 -9.81 21.89 -10.73
CA LEU A 16 -10.54 21.75 -9.48
C LEU A 16 -9.60 22.20 -8.36
N GLN A 17 -9.72 23.47 -8.00
CA GLN A 17 -9.22 24.00 -6.75
C GLN A 17 -9.87 23.16 -5.65
N GLN A 18 -9.09 22.25 -5.05
CA GLN A 18 -9.51 21.48 -3.89
C GLN A 18 -9.61 22.42 -2.69
N THR A 19 -10.59 23.31 -2.65
CA THR A 19 -10.93 24.13 -1.50
C THR A 19 -12.12 23.49 -0.81
N GLY A 20 -11.85 22.66 0.20
CA GLY A 20 -12.85 21.95 0.99
C GLY A 20 -12.24 21.06 2.09
N PRO A 21 -13.08 20.32 2.84
CA PRO A 21 -12.68 19.46 3.98
C PRO A 21 -11.59 18.43 3.65
N ILE A 22 -11.48 18.03 2.38
CA ILE A 22 -10.48 17.08 1.91
C ILE A 22 -9.07 17.70 1.95
N LYS A 23 -8.92 18.99 1.62
CA LYS A 23 -7.61 19.66 1.67
C LYS A 23 -7.13 19.80 3.11
N GLU A 24 -8.02 20.14 4.02
CA GLU A 24 -7.75 20.18 5.46
C GLU A 24 -7.34 18.80 5.98
N PHE A 25 -8.07 17.76 5.59
CA PHE A 25 -7.72 16.38 5.93
C PHE A 25 -6.33 15.99 5.42
N THR A 26 -6.02 16.24 4.13
CA THR A 26 -4.69 15.92 3.58
C THR A 26 -3.56 16.72 4.23
N THR A 27 -3.81 17.97 4.62
CA THR A 27 -2.84 18.82 5.34
C THR A 27 -2.59 18.29 6.75
N LEU A 28 -3.65 17.81 7.41
CA LEU A 28 -3.56 17.13 8.70
C LEU A 28 -2.80 15.81 8.57
N LEU A 29 -3.04 15.02 7.51
CA LEU A 29 -2.27 13.80 7.24
C LEU A 29 -0.80 14.09 7.00
N ASP A 30 -0.46 15.13 6.23
CA ASP A 30 0.94 15.56 6.04
C ASP A 30 1.65 15.83 7.36
N SER A 31 0.98 16.60 8.24
CA SER A 31 1.52 16.95 9.54
C SER A 31 1.65 15.73 10.45
N LEU A 32 0.67 14.83 10.45
CA LEU A 32 0.65 13.67 11.34
C LEU A 32 1.62 12.58 10.90
N ILE A 33 1.64 12.25 9.61
CA ILE A 33 2.51 11.23 9.04
C ILE A 33 3.97 11.71 9.08
N GLY A 34 4.24 12.98 8.77
CA GLY A 34 5.58 13.57 8.89
C GLY A 34 6.10 13.67 10.32
N ALA A 35 5.21 13.53 11.32
CA ALA A 35 5.57 13.59 12.73
C ALA A 35 5.72 12.21 13.40
N VAL A 36 5.70 11.11 12.64
CA VAL A 36 5.92 9.78 13.20
C VAL A 36 7.41 9.44 13.20
N TYR A 37 8.04 9.49 14.35
CA TYR A 37 9.42 9.07 14.54
C TYR A 37 9.54 7.93 15.55
N ASN A 38 8.47 7.66 16.28
CA ASN A 38 8.44 6.61 17.30
C ASN A 38 7.10 5.85 17.35
N LYS A 39 7.12 4.75 18.11
CA LYS A 39 5.96 3.86 18.29
C LYS A 39 4.75 4.57 18.93
N ALA A 40 4.96 5.51 19.83
CA ALA A 40 3.86 6.17 20.55
C ALA A 40 3.06 7.10 19.61
N GLU A 41 3.73 7.86 18.76
CA GLU A 41 3.08 8.66 17.70
C GLU A 41 2.35 7.76 16.70
N PHE A 42 2.98 6.65 16.31
CA PHE A 42 2.31 5.68 15.44
C PHE A 42 1.02 5.13 16.05
N GLN A 43 0.98 4.86 17.37
CA GLN A 43 -0.27 4.42 18.02
C GLN A 43 -1.36 5.49 17.98
N LYS A 44 -1.01 6.78 18.14
CA LYS A 44 -1.98 7.88 17.95
C LYS A 44 -2.53 7.89 16.53
N LEU A 45 -1.64 7.67 15.56
CA LEU A 45 -1.99 7.64 14.14
C LEU A 45 -2.86 6.43 13.78
N LYS A 46 -2.59 5.27 14.37
CA LYS A 46 -3.42 4.06 14.26
C LYS A 46 -4.80 4.26 14.86
N SER A 47 -4.90 4.90 16.03
CA SER A 47 -6.19 5.26 16.64
C SER A 47 -7.00 6.21 15.75
N LEU A 48 -6.35 7.22 15.16
CA LEU A 48 -7.00 8.08 14.17
C LEU A 48 -7.50 7.26 12.99
N TYR A 49 -6.64 6.44 12.38
CA TYR A 49 -7.01 5.57 11.26
C TYR A 49 -8.24 4.70 11.58
N ASN A 50 -8.31 4.11 12.77
CA ASN A 50 -9.43 3.27 13.19
C ASN A 50 -10.75 4.06 13.32
N SER A 51 -10.67 5.35 13.62
CA SER A 51 -11.84 6.24 13.71
C SER A 51 -12.32 6.77 12.34
N LEU A 52 -11.53 6.57 11.27
CA LEU A 52 -11.89 7.06 9.95
C LEU A 52 -12.99 6.21 9.29
N PRO A 53 -13.90 6.84 8.54
CA PRO A 53 -14.81 6.12 7.67
C PRO A 53 -14.06 5.42 6.53
N PRO A 54 -14.62 4.34 5.93
CA PRO A 54 -13.91 3.51 4.94
C PRO A 54 -13.33 4.29 3.74
N ASP A 55 -14.05 5.30 3.26
CA ASP A 55 -13.65 6.14 2.13
C ASP A 55 -12.39 6.99 2.43
N LEU A 56 -12.19 7.37 3.69
CA LEU A 56 -11.00 8.08 4.13
C LEU A 56 -9.84 7.15 4.49
N LYS A 57 -10.11 5.89 4.87
CA LYS A 57 -9.04 4.90 5.15
C LYS A 57 -8.17 4.63 3.93
N THR A 58 -8.77 4.44 2.75
CA THR A 58 -8.01 4.22 1.51
C THR A 58 -7.13 5.42 1.15
N LYS A 59 -7.67 6.64 1.28
CA LYS A 59 -6.90 7.88 1.10
C LYS A 59 -5.75 7.95 2.09
N PHE A 60 -5.99 7.63 3.36
CA PHE A 60 -4.97 7.63 4.39
C PHE A 60 -3.81 6.68 4.09
N ILE A 61 -4.09 5.46 3.61
CA ILE A 61 -3.07 4.46 3.31
C ILE A 61 -2.18 4.90 2.14
N THR A 62 -2.80 5.52 1.13
CA THR A 62 -2.14 5.91 -0.12
C THR A 62 -1.52 7.30 -0.07
N HIS A 63 -1.89 8.12 0.92
CA HIS A 63 -1.37 9.47 1.11
C HIS A 63 0.13 9.45 1.41
N LYS A 64 0.85 10.37 0.78
CA LYS A 64 2.27 10.61 1.02
C LYS A 64 2.42 11.89 1.82
N SER A 65 3.20 11.85 2.90
CA SER A 65 3.60 13.05 3.62
C SER A 65 4.54 13.92 2.76
N LYS A 66 4.92 15.08 3.31
CA LYS A 66 5.90 15.99 2.70
C LYS A 66 7.25 15.31 2.37
N ASP A 67 7.63 14.30 3.15
CA ASP A 67 8.86 13.51 2.94
C ASP A 67 8.62 12.28 2.05
N ASN A 68 7.51 12.26 1.31
CA ASN A 68 7.05 11.14 0.47
C ASN A 68 6.82 9.82 1.22
N ASN A 69 6.77 9.82 2.55
CA ASN A 69 6.48 8.63 3.34
C ASN A 69 4.97 8.36 3.36
N THR A 70 4.62 7.09 3.21
CA THR A 70 3.25 6.58 3.45
C THR A 70 3.15 6.04 4.87
N ILE A 71 1.93 5.81 5.36
CA ILE A 71 1.73 5.14 6.66
C ILE A 71 2.43 3.77 6.74
N LEU A 72 2.55 3.06 5.61
CA LEU A 72 3.19 1.75 5.56
C LEU A 72 4.70 1.82 5.83
N HIS A 73 5.38 2.92 5.53
CA HIS A 73 6.79 3.11 5.91
C HIS A 73 6.93 3.07 7.44
N PHE A 74 6.06 3.80 8.14
CA PHE A 74 6.07 3.88 9.59
C PHE A 74 5.60 2.58 10.24
N ALA A 75 4.56 1.95 9.69
CA ALA A 75 4.09 0.66 10.18
C ALA A 75 5.18 -0.42 10.08
N ALA A 76 5.97 -0.41 8.99
CA ALA A 76 7.14 -1.27 8.84
C ALA A 76 8.24 -0.93 9.86
N LEU A 77 8.54 0.36 10.05
CA LEU A 77 9.56 0.83 10.99
C LEU A 77 9.25 0.43 12.44
N VAL A 78 7.99 0.53 12.86
CA VAL A 78 7.54 0.16 14.21
C VAL A 78 7.12 -1.31 14.33
N LYS A 79 7.24 -2.07 13.24
CA LYS A 79 7.00 -3.52 13.16
C LYS A 79 5.55 -3.93 13.52
N ASP A 80 4.56 -3.14 13.10
CA ASP A 80 3.14 -3.45 13.32
C ASP A 80 2.56 -4.27 12.15
N SER A 81 2.85 -5.58 12.14
CA SER A 81 2.39 -6.51 11.10
C SER A 81 0.86 -6.57 10.98
N GLY A 82 0.15 -6.48 12.12
CA GLY A 82 -1.31 -6.48 12.15
C GLY A 82 -1.88 -5.27 11.41
N PHE A 83 -1.38 -4.07 11.70
CA PHE A 83 -1.81 -2.86 11.02
C PHE A 83 -1.46 -2.90 9.52
N ILE A 84 -0.30 -3.42 9.13
CA ILE A 84 0.10 -3.58 7.73
C ILE A 84 -0.91 -4.46 6.98
N HIS A 85 -1.20 -5.63 7.52
CA HIS A 85 -2.12 -6.58 6.90
C HIS A 85 -3.54 -6.00 6.81
N GLU A 86 -4.04 -5.40 7.89
CA GLU A 86 -5.35 -4.74 7.91
C GLU A 86 -5.43 -3.64 6.86
N SER A 87 -4.46 -2.72 6.85
CA SER A 87 -4.43 -1.58 5.95
C SER A 87 -4.41 -2.01 4.49
N LEU A 88 -3.54 -2.95 4.12
CA LEU A 88 -3.45 -3.46 2.75
C LEU A 88 -4.71 -4.22 2.34
N SER A 89 -5.37 -4.93 3.27
CA SER A 89 -6.61 -5.65 2.99
C SER A 89 -7.78 -4.73 2.63
N GLN A 90 -7.76 -3.48 3.10
CA GLN A 90 -8.75 -2.44 2.73
C GLN A 90 -8.55 -1.90 1.31
N LEU A 91 -7.41 -2.17 0.68
CA LEU A 91 -7.14 -1.75 -0.68
C LEU A 91 -7.61 -2.79 -1.70
N PRO A 92 -8.07 -2.36 -2.89
CA PRO A 92 -8.21 -3.24 -4.04
C PRO A 92 -6.89 -3.96 -4.33
N GLN A 93 -6.96 -5.23 -4.74
CA GLN A 93 -5.78 -6.08 -4.92
C GLN A 93 -4.70 -5.42 -5.80
N PHE A 94 -5.10 -4.80 -6.91
CA PHE A 94 -4.19 -4.15 -7.85
C PHE A 94 -3.43 -2.93 -7.27
N GLU A 95 -3.89 -2.36 -6.15
CA GLU A 95 -3.21 -1.22 -5.50
C GLU A 95 -2.21 -1.65 -4.43
N ARG A 96 -2.33 -2.87 -3.91
CA ARG A 96 -1.52 -3.34 -2.75
C ARG A 96 -0.04 -3.37 -3.09
N LYS A 97 0.33 -3.99 -4.22
CA LYS A 97 1.72 -4.04 -4.69
C LYS A 97 2.30 -2.64 -4.88
N LYS A 98 1.52 -1.72 -5.45
CA LYS A 98 1.93 -0.32 -5.63
C LYS A 98 2.22 0.37 -4.30
N CYS A 99 1.42 0.11 -3.26
CA CYS A 99 1.64 0.68 -1.93
C CYS A 99 2.87 0.08 -1.23
N ILE A 100 3.04 -1.23 -1.30
CA ILE A 100 4.19 -1.97 -0.73
C ILE A 100 5.52 -1.48 -1.34
N LEU A 101 5.52 -1.18 -2.64
CA LEU A 101 6.69 -0.73 -3.39
C LEU A 101 6.72 0.81 -3.59
N SER A 102 5.87 1.56 -2.89
CA SER A 102 5.80 3.01 -3.02
C SER A 102 7.01 3.66 -2.38
N SER A 103 7.99 4.07 -3.17
CA SER A 103 9.21 4.69 -2.65
C SER A 103 8.99 6.11 -2.13
N ASN A 104 9.70 6.47 -1.06
CA ASN A 104 9.86 7.85 -0.60
C ASN A 104 11.02 8.61 -1.30
N GLY A 105 11.65 8.01 -2.31
CA GLY A 105 12.87 8.53 -2.97
C GLY A 105 14.15 7.82 -2.53
N TYR A 106 14.12 7.10 -1.40
CA TYR A 106 15.26 6.36 -0.85
C TYR A 106 14.94 4.88 -0.62
N VAL A 107 13.82 4.61 0.06
CA VAL A 107 13.39 3.26 0.46
C VAL A 107 11.91 3.08 0.17
N THR A 108 11.48 1.81 0.11
CA THR A 108 10.07 1.44 0.10
C THR A 108 9.65 0.91 1.49
N PRO A 109 8.34 0.84 1.80
CA PRO A 109 7.85 0.14 2.98
C PRO A 109 8.39 -1.29 3.04
N PHE A 110 8.45 -1.96 1.89
CA PHE A 110 9.04 -3.30 1.80
C PHE A 110 10.49 -3.28 2.24
N ASN A 111 11.36 -2.43 1.66
CA ASN A 111 12.78 -2.39 2.05
C ASN A 111 12.99 -2.21 3.57
N ILE A 112 12.15 -1.41 4.24
CA ILE A 112 12.18 -1.25 5.72
C ILE A 112 11.76 -2.55 6.40
N ALA A 113 10.63 -3.12 6.01
CA ALA A 113 10.08 -4.39 6.50
C ALA A 113 11.04 -5.57 6.29
N THR A 114 12.04 -5.40 5.43
CA THR A 114 12.96 -6.43 5.05
C THR A 114 14.42 -6.17 5.45
N SER A 115 14.65 -5.15 6.27
CA SER A 115 15.98 -4.66 6.62
C SER A 115 16.79 -5.66 7.46
N SER A 116 16.13 -6.58 8.17
CA SER A 116 16.76 -7.65 8.94
C SER A 116 16.07 -9.00 8.69
N TYR A 117 16.75 -10.11 8.96
CA TYR A 117 16.20 -11.46 8.73
C TYR A 117 14.89 -11.72 9.49
N GLN A 118 14.80 -11.32 10.76
CA GLN A 118 13.59 -11.49 11.56
C GLN A 118 12.44 -10.64 10.98
N ASP A 119 12.74 -9.40 10.58
CA ASP A 119 11.73 -8.51 10.01
C ASP A 119 11.18 -9.04 8.68
N LYS A 120 12.02 -9.71 7.88
CA LYS A 120 11.57 -10.42 6.68
C LYS A 120 10.48 -11.44 7.01
N ARG A 121 10.73 -12.31 7.99
CA ARG A 121 9.80 -13.39 8.37
C ARG A 121 8.48 -12.87 8.93
N ASP A 122 8.50 -11.73 9.61
CA ASP A 122 7.31 -11.21 10.30
C ASP A 122 6.61 -10.11 9.48
N ILE A 123 7.33 -9.02 9.21
CA ILE A 123 6.78 -7.77 8.64
C ILE A 123 6.69 -7.87 7.13
N GLY A 124 7.75 -8.34 6.47
CA GLY A 124 7.75 -8.51 5.01
C GLY A 124 6.70 -9.55 4.57
N ASN A 125 6.61 -10.69 5.27
CA ASN A 125 5.54 -11.67 5.01
C ASN A 125 4.13 -11.13 5.24
N ALA A 126 3.92 -10.26 6.22
CA ALA A 126 2.63 -9.61 6.41
C ALA A 126 2.22 -8.76 5.19
N MET A 127 3.17 -8.14 4.49
CA MET A 127 2.91 -7.45 3.22
C MET A 127 2.62 -8.45 2.08
N LEU A 128 3.47 -9.46 1.92
CA LEU A 128 3.36 -10.43 0.82
C LEU A 128 2.07 -11.27 0.87
N ARG A 129 1.57 -11.62 2.06
CA ARG A 129 0.29 -12.34 2.23
C ARG A 129 -0.92 -11.62 1.64
N THR A 130 -0.81 -10.33 1.35
CA THR A 130 -1.89 -9.54 0.75
C THR A 130 -1.85 -9.52 -0.78
N LEU A 131 -0.82 -10.11 -1.38
CA LEU A 131 -0.56 -10.15 -2.81
C LEU A 131 -0.91 -11.51 -3.42
N SER A 132 -1.09 -11.54 -4.74
CA SER A 132 -1.20 -12.79 -5.49
C SER A 132 0.16 -13.48 -5.64
N PRO A 133 0.20 -14.82 -5.85
CA PRO A 133 1.45 -15.54 -6.08
C PRO A 133 2.30 -14.97 -7.22
N TYR A 134 1.65 -14.51 -8.29
CA TYR A 134 2.33 -13.88 -9.42
C TYR A 134 3.05 -12.58 -8.98
N GLU A 135 2.36 -11.70 -8.24
CA GLU A 135 2.96 -10.45 -7.76
C GLU A 135 4.13 -10.68 -6.79
N ILE A 136 4.06 -11.74 -5.97
CA ILE A 136 5.15 -12.15 -5.07
C ILE A 136 6.38 -12.55 -5.90
N SER A 137 6.21 -13.40 -6.91
CA SER A 137 7.31 -13.84 -7.78
C SER A 137 8.00 -12.67 -8.50
N GLU A 138 7.24 -11.65 -8.89
CA GLU A 138 7.80 -10.42 -9.47
C GLU A 138 8.61 -9.59 -8.46
N ILE A 139 8.27 -9.64 -7.17
CA ILE A 139 9.01 -8.95 -6.10
C ILE A 139 10.32 -9.70 -5.80
N GLU A 140 10.27 -11.03 -5.73
CA GLU A 140 11.42 -11.91 -5.45
C GLU A 140 12.46 -11.89 -6.56
N SER A 141 12.01 -11.90 -7.82
CA SER A 141 12.89 -11.82 -8.99
C SER A 141 13.56 -10.45 -9.16
N SER A 142 13.17 -9.44 -8.37
CA SER A 142 13.72 -8.10 -8.50
C SER A 142 15.13 -8.01 -7.93
N PRO A 143 16.12 -7.54 -8.71
CA PRO A 143 17.50 -7.43 -8.23
C PRO A 143 17.69 -6.40 -7.10
N LYS A 144 16.71 -5.52 -6.87
CA LYS A 144 16.74 -4.58 -5.72
C LYS A 144 16.35 -5.25 -4.39
N ASN A 145 15.90 -6.51 -4.45
CA ASN A 145 15.49 -7.33 -3.30
C ASN A 145 16.38 -8.57 -3.12
N TYR A 146 17.56 -8.61 -3.75
CA TYR A 146 18.52 -9.72 -3.60
C TYR A 146 18.77 -10.03 -2.12
N GLY A 147 18.53 -11.30 -1.73
CA GLY A 147 18.53 -11.76 -0.34
C GLY A 147 17.14 -12.01 0.26
N TRP A 148 16.06 -11.86 -0.52
CA TRP A 148 14.77 -12.52 -0.30
C TRP A 148 14.70 -13.80 -1.10
N ASN A 149 15.16 -14.89 -0.51
CA ASN A 149 14.73 -16.22 -0.91
C ASN A 149 13.83 -16.74 0.21
N LEU A 150 12.56 -16.98 -0.12
CA LEU A 150 11.64 -17.70 0.76
C LEU A 150 12.17 -19.12 1.07
N ASP A 151 13.03 -19.63 0.20
CA ASP A 151 13.66 -20.96 0.27
C ASP A 151 14.87 -21.05 1.23
N ASP A 152 15.40 -19.94 1.76
CA ASP A 152 16.69 -19.99 2.45
C ASP A 152 16.66 -20.63 3.85
N VAL A 153 15.51 -20.87 4.51
CA VAL A 153 15.47 -21.83 5.64
C VAL A 153 14.06 -22.38 5.92
N ASN A 154 13.91 -23.69 5.75
CA ASN A 154 12.91 -24.59 6.36
C ASN A 154 11.51 -24.62 5.72
N SER A 155 11.19 -25.79 5.16
CA SER A 155 9.92 -26.27 4.58
C SER A 155 8.74 -26.34 5.56
N GLY A 156 8.50 -25.30 6.37
CA GLY A 156 7.65 -25.40 7.56
C GLY A 156 6.47 -24.45 7.68
N VAL A 157 6.23 -23.49 6.77
CA VAL A 157 5.13 -22.53 6.94
C VAL A 157 4.43 -22.15 5.63
N TYR A 158 4.22 -23.15 4.78
CA TYR A 158 3.05 -23.16 3.90
C TYR A 158 2.22 -24.41 4.22
N ASP A 159 1.37 -24.33 5.26
CA ASP A 159 0.07 -25.00 5.22
C ASP A 159 -0.85 -24.23 4.26
N TYR A 160 -0.36 -23.99 3.04
CA TYR A 160 -1.20 -23.62 1.93
C TYR A 160 -1.75 -24.94 1.42
N ALA A 161 -2.86 -25.39 2.01
CA ALA A 161 -3.74 -26.32 1.31
C ALA A 161 -4.36 -25.49 0.17
N PRO A 162 -3.91 -25.64 -1.10
CA PRO A 162 -4.67 -25.05 -2.18
C PRO A 162 -6.11 -25.58 -2.07
N PRO A 163 -7.15 -24.77 -2.27
CA PRO A 163 -8.46 -25.34 -2.50
C PRO A 163 -8.27 -26.35 -3.64
N LEU A 164 -8.56 -27.63 -3.35
CA LEU A 164 -8.56 -28.66 -4.37
C LEU A 164 -9.47 -28.12 -5.47
N LEU A 165 -8.87 -27.71 -6.58
CA LEU A 165 -9.58 -27.57 -7.83
C LEU A 165 -10.07 -28.97 -8.14
N GLU A 166 -11.27 -29.30 -7.68
CA GLU A 166 -12.00 -30.44 -8.17
C GLU A 166 -12.04 -30.27 -9.69
N CYS A 167 -11.28 -31.10 -10.40
CA CYS A 167 -11.45 -31.25 -11.84
C CYS A 167 -12.94 -31.49 -12.08
N PRO A 168 -13.61 -30.70 -12.94
CA PRO A 168 -14.95 -31.03 -13.38
C PRO A 168 -14.87 -32.43 -14.00
N LYS A 169 -15.59 -33.39 -13.40
CA LYS A 169 -15.75 -34.75 -13.90
C LYS A 169 -16.60 -34.73 -15.15
N GLU A 170 -16.15 -34.12 -16.24
CA GLU A 170 -16.92 -34.10 -17.48
C GLU A 170 -16.07 -33.77 -18.71
N TYR A 171 -15.00 -34.55 -18.94
CA TYR A 171 -14.52 -34.79 -20.30
C TYR A 171 -14.12 -36.26 -20.44
N LYS A 172 -15.10 -37.07 -20.85
CA LYS A 172 -14.86 -38.34 -21.54
C LYS A 172 -14.54 -38.02 -23.00
N CYS A 173 -13.35 -38.37 -23.45
CA CYS A 173 -13.08 -38.86 -24.79
C CYS A 173 -12.17 -40.09 -24.64
#